data_AF-A0A238ZHI3-F1
#
_entry.id   AF-A0A238ZHI3-F1
#
_cell.length_a   1.000
_cell.length_b   1.000
_cell.length_c   1.000
_cell.angle_alpha   90.00
_cell.angle_beta   90.00
_cell.angle_gamma   90.00
#
_symmetry.space_group_name_H-M   'P 1'
#
loop_
_entity.id
_entity.type
_entity.pdbx_description
1 polymer ?
#
loop_
_entity_poly.entity_id
_entity_poly.type
_entity_poly.pdbx_seq_one_letter_code
_entity_poly.pdbx_strand_id
1 'polypeptide(L)' 'MCYARLGHLFPCLLKRPGYHKRVKAAAPLICETMLHLATVCPSWSEDLRLIDGTAVPCGSSRETMRRSELAGWTGYG' A
#
# COMPACT_ATOMS: atom_id res chain seq x y z
N MET A 1 20.78 10.79 10.77
CA MET A 1 20.68 12.25 10.57
C MET A 1 20.07 12.56 9.20
N CYS A 2 18.74 12.49 9.04
CA CYS A 2 18.04 12.88 7.78
C CYS A 2 16.94 13.95 7.98
N TYR A 3 16.70 14.39 9.22
CA TYR A 3 15.64 15.36 9.52
C TYR A 3 15.88 16.73 8.88
N ALA A 4 17.15 17.18 8.83
CA ALA A 4 17.50 18.48 8.28
C ALA A 4 17.26 18.61 6.76
N ARG A 5 17.35 17.50 6.01
CA ARG A 5 17.20 17.52 4.54
C ARG A 5 15.76 17.55 4.06
N LEU A 6 14.82 17.02 4.85
CA LEU A 6 13.41 16.87 4.45
C LEU A 6 12.46 17.85 5.16
N GLY A 7 12.92 18.57 6.18
CA GLY A 7 12.07 19.49 6.95
C GLY A 7 11.46 20.64 6.13
N HIS A 8 12.08 21.01 5.00
CA HIS A 8 11.52 22.02 4.09
C HIS A 8 10.37 21.48 3.21
N LEU A 9 10.31 20.17 2.99
CA LEU A 9 9.24 19.52 2.23
C LEU A 9 8.09 19.06 3.13
N PHE A 10 8.39 18.75 4.39
CA PHE A 10 7.44 18.26 5.36
C PHE A 10 7.49 19.14 6.61
N PRO A 11 6.55 20.11 6.75
CA PRO A 11 6.50 21.05 7.88
C PRO A 11 6.50 20.37 9.25
N CYS A 12 6.01 19.13 9.31
CA CYS A 12 6.15 18.25 10.46
C CYS A 12 6.50 16.84 9.98
N LEU A 13 7.71 16.38 10.29
CA LEU A 13 8.06 14.97 10.16
C LEU A 13 7.56 14.25 11.40
N LEU A 14 6.52 13.42 11.23
CA LEU A 14 6.04 12.58 12.31
C LEU A 14 7.12 11.54 12.64
N LYS A 15 7.79 11.70 13.79
CA LYS A 15 8.55 10.61 14.41
C LYS A 15 7.56 9.51 14.70
N ARG A 16 7.59 8.46 13.88
CA ARG A 16 6.75 7.26 14.04
C ARG A 16 7.59 6.07 14.52
N PRO A 17 8.36 6.20 15.64
CA PRO A 17 9.08 5.06 16.17
C PRO A 17 8.08 3.95 16.51
N GLY A 18 8.40 2.74 16.04
CA GLY A 18 7.56 1.58 16.25
C GLY A 18 6.24 1.58 15.46
N TYR A 19 5.98 2.50 14.53
CA TYR A 19 4.77 2.41 13.67
C TYR A 19 4.71 1.06 12.95
N HIS A 20 5.81 0.67 12.32
CA HIS A 20 5.88 -0.63 11.67
C HIS A 20 5.68 -1.79 12.66
N LYS A 21 6.21 -1.68 13.89
CA LYS A 21 5.99 -2.69 14.95
C LYS A 21 4.51 -2.78 15.35
N ARG A 22 3.83 -1.64 15.51
CA ARG A 22 2.38 -1.59 15.81
C ARG A 22 1.54 -2.13 14.66
N VAL A 23 1.85 -1.77 13.41
CA VAL A 23 1.17 -2.32 12.23
C VAL A 23 1.35 -3.83 12.16
N LYS A 24 2.56 -4.35 12.39
CA LYS A 24 2.80 -5.81 12.45
C LYS A 24 2.01 -6.47 13.57
N ALA A 25 2.00 -5.87 14.77
CA ALA A 25 1.23 -6.40 15.90
C ALA A 25 -0.28 -6.38 15.63
N ALA A 26 -0.77 -5.39 14.88
CA ALA A 26 -2.17 -5.26 14.48
C ALA A 26 -2.55 -6.12 13.26
N ALA A 27 -1.60 -6.85 12.65
CA ALA A 27 -1.87 -7.61 11.43
C ALA A 27 -3.07 -8.57 11.56
N PRO A 28 -3.24 -9.34 12.67
CA PRO A 28 -4.41 -10.20 12.82
C PRO A 28 -5.72 -9.40 12.80
N LEU A 29 -5.78 -8.27 13.52
CA LEU A 29 -6.96 -7.41 13.56
C LEU A 29 -7.28 -6.80 12.19
N ILE A 30 -6.25 -6.40 11.44
CA ILE A 30 -6.42 -5.90 10.08
C ILE A 30 -7.01 -6.99 9.19
N CYS A 31 -6.49 -8.23 9.24
CA CYS A 31 -7.03 -9.36 8.48
C CYS A 31 -8.49 -9.63 8.82
N GLU A 32 -8.84 -9.71 10.11
CA GLU A 32 -10.23 -9.92 10.57
C GLU A 32 -11.16 -8.80 10.09
N THR A 33 -10.70 -7.54 10.18
CA THR A 33 -11.49 -6.39 9.72
C THR A 33 -11.69 -6.45 8.21
N MET A 34 -10.64 -6.78 7.45
CA MET A 34 -10.72 -6.92 5.99
C MET A 34 -11.67 -8.05 5.60
N LEU A 35 -11.61 -9.21 6.28
CA LEU A 35 -12.53 -10.33 6.05
C LEU A 35 -13.97 -9.92 6.36
N HIS A 36 -14.22 -9.29 7.51
CA HIS A 36 -15.55 -8.82 7.88
C HIS A 36 -16.12 -7.87 6.82
N LEU A 37 -15.35 -6.84 6.43
CA LEU A 37 -15.75 -5.88 5.39
C LEU A 37 -16.00 -6.57 4.05
N ALA A 38 -15.20 -7.56 3.71
CA ALA A 38 -15.37 -8.29 2.47
C ALA A 38 -16.65 -9.15 2.51
N THR A 39 -16.94 -9.83 3.61
CA THR A 39 -18.16 -10.67 3.76
C THR A 39 -19.47 -9.90 3.74
N VAL A 40 -19.47 -8.61 4.12
CA VAL A 40 -20.66 -7.76 4.03
C VAL A 40 -20.85 -7.14 2.64
N CYS A 41 -19.87 -7.29 1.75
CA CYS A 41 -20.01 -6.86 0.36
C CYS A 41 -20.96 -7.81 -0.38
N PRO A 42 -21.99 -7.31 -1.08
CA PRO A 42 -22.93 -8.17 -1.82
C PRO A 42 -22.24 -9.08 -2.85
N SER A 43 -21.07 -8.68 -3.36
CA SER A 43 -20.31 -9.46 -4.34
C SER A 43 -19.30 -10.43 -3.72
N TRP A 44 -19.34 -10.69 -2.41
CA TRP A 44 -18.33 -11.52 -1.72
C TRP A 44 -18.23 -12.94 -2.27
N SER A 45 -19.38 -13.54 -2.59
CA SER A 45 -19.51 -14.91 -3.09
C SER A 45 -19.40 -15.03 -4.61
N GLU A 46 -19.16 -13.92 -5.31
CA GLU A 46 -19.11 -13.90 -6.76
C GLU A 46 -17.73 -14.30 -7.27
N ASP A 47 -17.69 -15.03 -8.40
CA ASP A 47 -16.45 -15.40 -9.08
C ASP A 47 -15.75 -14.20 -9.74
N LEU A 48 -16.43 -13.05 -9.85
CA LEU A 48 -15.92 -11.81 -10.40
C LEU A 48 -15.70 -10.76 -9.31
N ARG A 49 -14.47 -10.24 -9.21
CA ARG A 49 -14.14 -9.11 -8.34
C ARG A 49 -13.93 -7.82 -9.14
N LEU A 50 -14.72 -6.79 -8.82
CA LEU A 50 -14.47 -5.44 -9.29
C LEU A 50 -13.32 -4.83 -8.47
N ILE A 51 -12.25 -4.45 -9.15
CA ILE A 51 -11.10 -3.76 -8.54
C ILE A 51 -11.02 -2.38 -9.18
N ASP A 52 -11.16 -1.34 -8.37
CA ASP A 52 -10.85 0.03 -8.81
C ASP A 52 -9.33 0.19 -8.86
N GLY A 53 -8.77 -0.17 -10.01
CA GLY A 53 -7.40 0.13 -10.39
C GLY A 53 -7.33 1.50 -11.05
N THR A 54 -7.53 2.59 -10.30
CA THR A 54 -7.12 3.90 -10.80
C THR A 54 -5.62 3.84 -11.08
N ALA A 55 -5.21 4.09 -12.31
CA ALA A 55 -3.80 4.03 -12.70
C ALA A 55 -3.01 5.05 -11.87
N VAL A 56 -2.27 4.56 -10.86
CA VAL A 56 -1.36 5.39 -10.08
C VAL A 56 -0.01 5.37 -10.79
N PRO A 57 0.53 6.52 -11.23
CA PRO A 57 1.88 6.59 -11.78
C PRO A 57 2.89 6.34 -10.65
N CYS A 58 3.17 5.07 -10.41
CA CYS A 58 4.14 4.60 -9.43
C CYS A 58 5.03 3.54 -10.07
N GLY A 59 6.26 3.37 -9.57
CA GLY A 59 7.17 2.36 -10.12
C GLY A 59 7.71 2.64 -11.52
N SER A 60 7.51 3.84 -12.07
CA SER A 60 8.00 4.25 -13.42
C SER A 60 9.52 4.42 -13.52
N SER A 61 10.27 4.15 -12.46
CA SER A 61 11.73 4.12 -12.56
C SER A 61 12.16 2.86 -13.30
N ARG A 62 13.13 3.00 -14.23
CA ARG A 62 13.69 1.86 -14.99
C ARG A 62 14.17 0.74 -14.07
N GLU A 63 14.68 1.10 -12.89
CA GLU A 63 15.20 0.13 -11.92
C GLU A 63 14.08 -0.61 -11.18
N THR A 64 12.96 0.05 -10.87
CA THR A 64 11.77 -0.60 -10.31
C THR A 64 11.13 -1.55 -11.32
N MET A 65 11.00 -1.13 -12.58
CA MET A 65 10.49 -1.97 -13.67
C MET A 65 11.35 -3.24 -13.84
N ARG A 66 12.69 -3.11 -13.85
CA ARG A 66 13.60 -4.26 -14.02
C ARG A 66 13.54 -5.28 -12.86
N ARG A 67 13.23 -4.82 -11.64
CA ARG A 67 13.25 -5.66 -10.42
C ARG A 67 11.90 -6.26 -10.07
N SER A 68 10.82 -5.81 -10.69
CA SER A 68 9.46 -6.21 -10.33
C SER A 68 8.94 -7.32 -11.25
N GLU A 69 8.60 -8.47 -10.68
CA GLU A 69 7.88 -9.54 -11.40
C GLU A 69 6.48 -9.10 -11.87
N LEU A 70 5.96 -8.00 -11.32
CA LEU A 70 4.65 -7.44 -11.64
C LEU A 70 4.68 -6.41 -12.78
N ALA A 71 5.86 -6.06 -13.31
CA ALA A 71 6.00 -4.96 -14.28
C ALA A 71 5.10 -5.10 -15.53
N GLY A 72 4.87 -6.32 -16.02
CA GLY A 72 3.98 -6.57 -17.16
C GLY A 72 2.48 -6.44 -16.88
N TRP A 73 2.09 -6.32 -15.61
CA TRP A 73 0.69 -6.35 -15.16
C TRP A 73 0.21 -5.01 -14.61
N THR A 74 1.11 -4.18 -14.09
CA THR A 74 0.76 -3.03 -13.25
C THR A 74 0.96 -1.66 -13.92
N GLY A 75 1.26 -1.62 -15.22
CA GLY A 75 1.44 -0.35 -15.95
C GLY A 75 2.56 0.54 -15.37
N TYR A 76 3.57 -0.06 -14.75
CA TYR A 76 4.73 0.62 -14.20
C TYR A 76 5.62 1.17 -15.32
N GLY A 77 5.20 2.29 -15.93
CA GLY A 77 5.94 2.95 -17.03
C GLY A 77 5.70 2.33 -18.39
#